data_AF-A0A1G7WTQ9-F1
#
_entry.id   AF-A0A1G7WTQ9-F1
#
_cell.length_a   1.000
_cell.length_b   1.000
_cell.length_c   1.000
_cell.angle_alpha   90.00
_cell.angle_beta   90.00
_cell.angle_gamma   90.00
#
_symmetry.space_group_name_H-M   'P 1'
#
loop_
_entity.id
_entity.type
_entity.pdbx_description
1 polymer ?
#
loop_
_entity_poly.entity_id
_entity_poly.type
_entity_poly.pdbx_seq_one_letter_code
_entity_poly.pdbx_strand_id
1 'polypeptide(L)'
;MESGETDSDAVTREVAEETGLSVTVGRLVGSVERPAPNGLYAIHDYECQVTAGVLRAGDDASEVAWADSATLATLPLTDGLLGALSDWNCLPRA
;
A
#
# COMPACT_ATOMS: atom_id res chain seq x y z
N MET A 1 6.06 2.53 11.39
CA MET A 1 5.93 3.74 12.21
C MET A 1 7.14 3.86 13.12
N GLU A 2 8.01 4.79 12.78
CA GLU A 2 9.09 5.21 13.67
C GLU A 2 8.56 6.12 14.79
N SER A 3 9.33 6.28 15.87
CA SER A 3 8.90 7.10 17.00
C SER A 3 8.78 8.57 16.61
N GLY A 4 7.57 9.12 16.70
CA GLY A 4 7.27 10.51 16.36
C GLY A 4 6.92 10.76 14.89
N GLU A 5 6.88 9.70 14.07
CA GLU A 5 6.51 9.77 12.66
C GLU A 5 4.99 9.95 12.50
N THR A 6 4.56 10.81 11.58
CA THR A 6 3.14 10.89 11.18
C THR A 6 2.83 9.81 10.14
N ASP A 7 1.56 9.42 9.98
CA ASP A 7 1.17 8.43 8.96
C ASP A 7 1.63 8.85 7.55
N SER A 8 1.62 10.15 7.24
CA SER A 8 2.10 10.67 5.95
C SER A 8 3.62 10.54 5.78
N ASP A 9 4.39 10.74 6.85
CA ASP A 9 5.84 10.58 6.81
C ASP A 9 6.19 9.11 6.58
N ALA A 10 5.51 8.21 7.31
CA ALA A 10 5.68 6.78 7.16
C ALA A 10 5.34 6.32 5.74
N VAL A 11 4.16 6.64 5.23
CA VAL A 11 3.75 6.25 3.87
C VAL A 11 4.75 6.77 2.83
N THR A 12 5.25 8.00 2.97
CA THR A 12 6.24 8.55 2.03
C THR A 12 7.54 7.77 2.05
N ARG A 13 8.02 7.40 3.25
CA ARG A 13 9.25 6.62 3.43
C ARG A 13 9.09 5.18 2.93
N GLU A 14 8.09 4.44 3.42
CA GLU A 14 7.87 3.03 3.06
C GLU A 14 7.68 2.89 1.54
N VAL A 15 6.87 3.74 0.90
CA VAL A 15 6.67 3.66 -0.57
C VAL A 15 7.99 3.87 -1.33
N ALA A 16 8.86 4.76 -0.86
CA ALA A 16 10.16 4.98 -1.48
C ALA A 16 11.10 3.79 -1.26
N GLU A 17 11.11 3.19 -0.06
CA GLU A 17 11.94 2.05 0.31
C GLU A 17 11.52 0.77 -0.46
N GLU A 18 10.21 0.50 -0.52
CA GLU A 18 9.65 -0.73 -1.10
C GLU A 18 9.50 -0.70 -2.63
N THR A 19 9.29 0.48 -3.23
CA THR A 19 8.95 0.61 -4.66
C THR A 19 9.87 1.52 -5.48
N GLY A 20 10.75 2.28 -4.82
CA GLY A 20 11.61 3.28 -5.47
C GLY A 20 10.86 4.54 -5.95
N LEU A 21 9.59 4.71 -5.56
CA LEU A 21 8.76 5.84 -5.98
C LEU A 21 8.68 6.92 -4.90
N SER A 22 8.69 8.18 -5.32
CA SER A 22 8.31 9.31 -4.47
C SER A 22 6.86 9.65 -4.70
N VAL A 23 6.10 9.90 -3.63
CA VAL A 23 4.67 10.18 -3.68
C VAL A 23 4.29 11.45 -2.92
N THR A 24 3.15 12.02 -3.29
CA THR A 24 2.37 12.90 -2.40
C THR A 24 1.25 12.08 -1.78
N VAL A 25 1.22 12.02 -0.45
CA VAL A 25 0.18 11.31 0.31
C VAL A 25 -1.09 12.16 0.34
N GLY A 26 -2.19 11.53 -0.05
CA GLY A 26 -3.52 12.13 -0.10
C GLY A 26 -4.38 11.75 1.10
N ARG A 27 -5.66 11.50 0.85
CA ARG A 27 -6.61 11.13 1.90
C ARG A 27 -6.40 9.69 2.37
N LEU A 28 -6.77 9.43 3.62
CA LEU A 28 -7.04 8.07 4.10
C LEU A 28 -8.20 7.48 3.29
N VAL A 29 -7.97 6.32 2.69
CA VAL A 29 -8.94 5.56 1.90
C VAL A 29 -9.71 4.59 2.78
N GLY A 30 -9.01 3.92 3.69
CA GLY A 30 -9.60 2.96 4.60
C GLY A 30 -8.61 2.44 5.60
N SER A 31 -9.11 1.61 6.52
CA SER A 31 -8.28 0.99 7.55
C SER A 31 -8.70 -0.45 7.76
N VAL A 32 -7.74 -1.31 8.05
CA VAL A 32 -7.98 -2.69 8.47
C VAL A 32 -7.21 -3.02 9.74
N GLU A 33 -7.77 -3.92 10.53
CA GLU A 33 -7.05 -4.54 11.65
C GLU A 33 -6.63 -5.96 11.25
N ARG A 34 -5.41 -6.35 11.64
CA ARG A 34 -4.85 -7.67 11.37
C ARG A 34 -4.20 -8.26 12.61
N PRO A 35 -4.35 -9.56 12.89
CA PRO A 35 -3.61 -10.24 13.96
C PRO A 35 -2.11 -10.06 13.81
N ALA A 36 -1.45 -9.72 14.92
CA ALA A 36 -0.01 -9.60 15.04
C ALA A 36 0.48 -10.52 16.18
N PRO A 37 1.77 -10.91 16.21
CA PRO A 37 2.31 -11.75 17.27
C PRO A 37 2.01 -11.24 18.69
N ASN A 38 1.93 -9.92 18.87
CA ASN A 38 1.67 -9.27 20.16
C ASN A 38 0.50 -8.28 20.09
N GLY A 39 -0.61 -8.64 19.43
CA GLY A 39 -1.82 -7.82 19.41
C GLY A 39 -2.45 -7.71 18.03
N LEU A 40 -2.85 -6.48 17.66
CA LEU A 40 -3.40 -6.16 16.35
C LEU A 40 -2.52 -5.10 15.68
N TYR A 41 -2.22 -5.29 14.40
CA TYR A 41 -1.79 -4.21 13.54
C TYR A 41 -3.04 -3.45 13.08
N ALA A 42 -3.06 -2.14 13.32
CA ALA A 42 -3.94 -1.22 12.63
C ALA A 42 -3.20 -0.71 11.39
N ILE A 43 -3.73 -1.00 10.21
CA ILE A 43 -3.16 -0.62 8.92
C ILE A 43 -4.07 0.45 8.33
N HIS A 44 -3.47 1.58 7.97
CA HIS A 44 -4.15 2.73 7.39
C HIS A 44 -3.70 2.91 5.94
N ASP A 45 -4.62 2.78 4.99
CA ASP A 45 -4.34 2.83 3.56
C ASP A 45 -4.64 4.21 3.00
N TYR A 46 -3.67 4.82 2.32
CA TYR A 46 -3.78 6.18 1.78
C TYR A 46 -3.72 6.18 0.25
N GLU A 47 -4.49 7.09 -0.36
CA GLU A 47 -4.34 7.40 -1.78
C GLU A 47 -3.04 8.18 -1.98
N CYS A 48 -2.19 7.72 -2.91
CA CYS A 48 -0.91 8.34 -3.19
C CYS A 48 -0.79 8.72 -4.66
N GLN A 49 -0.25 9.90 -4.93
CA GLN A 49 0.10 10.33 -6.29
C GLN A 49 1.61 10.25 -6.48
N VAL A 50 2.07 9.47 -7.46
CA VAL A 50 3.49 9.40 -7.81
C VAL A 50 3.95 10.73 -8.38
N THR A 51 5.08 11.22 -7.87
CA THR A 51 5.69 12.48 -8.28
C THR A 51 7.05 12.28 -8.94
N ALA A 52 7.77 11.21 -8.60
CA ALA A 52 9.08 10.87 -9.16
C ALA A 52 9.45 9.40 -8.89
N GLY A 53 10.61 8.99 -9.38
CA GLY A 53 11.19 7.67 -9.13
C GLY A 53 11.09 6.74 -10.33
N VAL A 54 11.68 5.55 -10.17
CA VAL A 54 11.62 4.47 -11.14
C VAL A 54 11.15 3.24 -10.38
N LEU A 55 10.05 2.65 -10.85
CA LEU A 55 9.46 1.48 -10.22
C LEU A 55 10.50 0.35 -10.14
N ARG A 56 10.82 -0.07 -8.92
CA ARG A 56 11.77 -1.15 -8.65
C ARG A 56 11.43 -1.79 -7.30
N ALA A 57 11.51 -3.12 -7.24
CA ALA A 57 11.34 -3.84 -6.00
C ALA A 57 12.42 -3.44 -4.99
N GLY A 58 11.97 -3.07 -3.80
CA GLY A 58 12.74 -2.47 -2.73
C GLY A 58 13.40 -3.46 -1.78
N ASP A 59 13.46 -3.07 -0.53
CA ASP A 59 14.14 -3.79 0.54
C ASP A 59 13.42 -5.08 0.99
N ASP A 60 12.12 -5.02 1.21
CA ASP A 60 11.32 -6.19 1.63
C ASP A 60 10.38 -6.73 0.54
N ALA A 61 10.37 -6.08 -0.63
CA ALA A 61 9.64 -6.52 -1.82
C ALA A 61 10.56 -7.32 -2.77
N SER A 62 10.17 -8.55 -3.11
CA SER A 62 10.90 -9.37 -4.09
C SER A 62 10.59 -8.99 -5.55
N GLU A 63 9.39 -8.46 -5.80
CA GLU A 63 8.90 -8.07 -7.12
C GLU A 63 8.00 -6.83 -6.98
N VAL A 64 7.86 -6.06 -8.07
CA VAL A 64 6.97 -4.90 -8.12
C VAL A 64 6.36 -4.78 -9.51
N ALA A 65 5.07 -4.44 -9.58
CA ALA A 65 4.38 -4.20 -10.84
C ALA A 65 3.20 -3.24 -10.65
N TRP A 66 2.87 -2.50 -11.71
CA TRP A 66 1.56 -1.89 -11.83
C TRP A 66 0.54 -2.97 -12.19
N ALA A 67 -0.57 -3.05 -11.46
CA ALA A 67 -1.62 -4.02 -11.70
C ALA A 67 -2.94 -3.31 -12.07
N ASP A 68 -3.46 -3.65 -13.25
CA ASP A 68 -4.85 -3.36 -13.61
C ASP A 68 -5.80 -4.41 -12.99
N SER A 69 -7.11 -4.27 -13.24
CA SER A 69 -8.10 -5.23 -12.71
C SER A 69 -7.87 -6.68 -13.16
N ALA A 70 -7.43 -6.87 -14.41
CA ALA A 70 -7.18 -8.20 -14.96
C ALA A 70 -5.97 -8.85 -14.28
N THR A 71 -4.90 -8.09 -14.08
CA THR A 71 -3.67 -8.53 -13.42
C THR A 71 -3.96 -8.84 -11.95
N LEU A 72 -4.64 -7.94 -11.23
CA LEU A 72 -4.97 -8.11 -9.81
C LEU A 72 -5.74 -9.42 -9.57
N ALA A 73 -6.66 -9.78 -10.47
CA ALA A 73 -7.44 -11.02 -10.37
C ALA A 73 -6.61 -12.31 -10.52
N THR A 74 -5.38 -12.22 -11.02
CA THR A 74 -4.46 -13.36 -11.19
C THR A 74 -3.44 -13.51 -10.08
N LEU A 75 -3.26 -12.48 -9.25
CA LEU A 75 -2.23 -12.47 -8.20
C LEU A 75 -2.67 -13.27 -6.96
N PRO A 76 -1.72 -13.93 -6.26
CA PRO A 76 -2.00 -14.55 -4.97
C PRO A 76 -2.09 -13.46 -3.88
N LEU A 77 -3.29 -12.91 -3.69
CA LEU A 77 -3.53 -11.84 -2.74
C LEU A 77 -3.59 -12.37 -1.29
N THR A 78 -3.19 -11.52 -0.34
CA THR A 78 -3.48 -11.76 1.07
C THR A 78 -4.99 -11.75 1.33
N ASP A 79 -5.43 -12.61 2.25
CA ASP A 79 -6.84 -12.72 2.64
C ASP A 79 -7.43 -11.35 3.01
N GLY A 80 -8.59 -11.05 2.43
CA GLY A 80 -9.34 -9.83 2.68
C GLY A 80 -8.90 -8.59 1.90
N LEU A 81 -7.77 -8.61 1.16
CA LEU A 81 -7.30 -7.46 0.38
C LEU A 81 -8.32 -7.04 -0.68
N LEU A 82 -8.80 -7.99 -1.50
CA LEU A 82 -9.77 -7.70 -2.56
C LEU A 82 -11.09 -7.16 -2.01
N GLY A 83 -11.54 -7.70 -0.87
CA GLY A 83 -12.75 -7.24 -0.18
C GLY A 83 -12.59 -5.80 0.30
N ALA A 84 -11.50 -5.48 0.98
CA ALA A 84 -11.21 -4.13 1.47
C ALA A 84 -11.15 -3.10 0.33
N LEU A 85 -10.41 -3.40 -0.75
CA LEU A 85 -10.35 -2.52 -1.92
C LEU A 85 -11.71 -2.34 -2.59
N SER A 86 -12.55 -3.37 -2.61
CA SER A 86 -13.91 -3.29 -3.14
C SER A 86 -14.79 -2.38 -2.27
N ASP A 87 -14.77 -2.58 -0.95
CA ASP A 87 -15.56 -1.81 0.01
C ASP A 87 -15.18 -0.32 0.00
N TRP A 88 -13.91 -0.01 -0.24
CA TRP A 88 -13.41 1.36 -0.36
C TRP A 88 -13.56 1.95 -1.78
N ASN A 89 -14.11 1.19 -2.72
CA ASN A 89 -14.26 1.57 -4.13
C ASN A 89 -12.92 1.97 -4.78
N CYS A 90 -11.86 1.22 -4.45
CA CYS A 90 -10.47 1.43 -4.86
C CYS A 90 -9.91 0.29 -5.72
N LEU A 91 -10.77 -0.55 -6.31
CA LEU A 91 -10.32 -1.53 -7.29
C LEU A 91 -9.69 -0.82 -8.50
N PRO A 92 -8.54 -1.31 -9.02
CA PRO A 92 -7.90 -0.75 -10.20
C PRO A 92 -8.83 -0.86 -11.41
N ARG A 93 -8.75 0.12 -12.29
CA ARG A 93 -9.49 0.14 -13.56
C ARG A 93 -8.68 -0.58 -14.66
N ALA A 94 -9.36 -0.96 -15.73
CA ALA A 94 -8.74 -1.42 -16.97
C ALA A 94 -8.22 -0.25 -17.81
#